data_AF-A0A1U7PSR2-F1
#
_entry.id   AF-A0A1U7PSR2-F1
#
_cell.length_a   1.000
_cell.length_b   1.000
_cell.length_c   1.000
_cell.angle_alpha   90.00
_cell.angle_beta   90.00
_cell.angle_gamma   90.00
#
_symmetry.space_group_name_H-M   'P 1'
#
loop_
_entity.id
_entity.type
_entity.pdbx_description
1 polymer ?
#
loop_
_entity_poly.entity_id
_entity_poly.type
_entity_poly.pdbx_seq_one_letter_code
_entity_poly.pdbx_strand_id
1 'polypeptide(L)'
;MYESFEMSSFLAGLPLGMAVAGIVCFLVWRKGKKERRFDERYKKIHESARSFSWAVTTIVILVAWGIVMFMEPPGTAFFVLMTVYLLHMLSYLIGAVVAARKN
;
A
#
# COMPACT_ATOMS: atom_id res chain seq x y z
N MET A 1 -8.45 30.77 -3.21
CA MET A 1 -7.42 30.89 -4.26
C MET A 1 -7.14 29.46 -4.70
N TYR A 2 -7.74 29.00 -5.80
CA TYR A 2 -7.39 27.68 -6.33
C TYR A 2 -5.96 27.79 -6.86
N GLU A 3 -5.01 27.15 -6.19
CA GLU A 3 -3.69 26.94 -6.78
C GLU A 3 -3.92 26.26 -8.14
N SER A 4 -3.38 26.85 -9.20
CA SER A 4 -3.38 26.23 -10.51
C SER A 4 -2.83 24.81 -10.36
N PHE A 5 -3.61 23.81 -10.75
CA PHE A 5 -3.14 22.43 -10.78
C PHE A 5 -1.85 22.38 -11.61
N GLU A 6 -0.72 22.29 -10.92
CA GLU A 6 0.61 22.23 -11.54
C GLU A 6 0.77 20.84 -12.14
N MET A 7 0.24 20.71 -13.36
CA MET A 7 0.33 19.51 -14.19
C MET A 7 1.78 19.00 -14.25
N SER A 8 2.76 19.90 -14.21
CA SER A 8 4.20 19.65 -14.06
C SER A 8 4.53 18.79 -12.83
N SER A 9 4.05 19.16 -11.65
CA SER A 9 4.31 18.44 -10.39
C SER A 9 3.62 17.07 -10.38
N PHE A 10 2.39 16.98 -10.92
CA PHE A 10 1.69 15.70 -11.07
C PHE A 10 2.39 14.76 -12.05
N LEU A 11 2.80 15.28 -13.21
CA LEU A 11 3.55 14.54 -14.23
C LEU A 11 4.97 14.18 -13.79
N ALA A 12 5.58 14.92 -12.86
CA ALA A 12 6.89 14.59 -12.30
C ALA A 12 6.82 13.57 -11.16
N GLY A 13 5.71 13.56 -10.40
CA GLY A 13 5.50 12.62 -9.29
C GLY A 13 5.37 11.16 -9.75
N LEU A 14 4.70 10.92 -10.88
CA LEU A 14 4.50 9.59 -11.45
C LEU A 14 5.82 8.90 -11.86
N PRO A 15 6.70 9.52 -12.69
CA PRO A 15 8.00 8.98 -13.03
C PRO A 15 8.91 8.78 -11.83
N LEU A 16 8.89 9.71 -10.87
CA LEU A 16 9.68 9.60 -9.64
C LEU A 16 9.21 8.40 -8.80
N GLY A 17 7.90 8.25 -8.61
CA GLY A 17 7.31 7.09 -7.93
C GLY A 17 7.66 5.77 -8.62
N MET A 18 7.61 5.72 -9.95
CA MET A 18 8.01 4.56 -10.74
C MET A 18 9.51 4.25 -10.60
N ALA A 19 10.37 5.27 -10.57
CA ALA A 19 11.82 5.10 -10.40
C ALA A 19 12.14 4.52 -9.00
N VAL A 20 11.52 5.06 -7.94
CA VAL A 20 11.68 4.54 -6.58
C VAL A 20 11.17 3.10 -6.49
N ALA A 21 9.99 2.82 -7.04
CA ALA A 21 9.44 1.46 -7.09
C ALA A 21 10.37 0.49 -7.85
N GLY A 22 10.95 0.94 -8.97
CA GLY A 22 11.92 0.16 -9.75
C GLY A 22 13.20 -0.16 -8.96
N ILE A 23 13.76 0.81 -8.24
CA ILE A 23 14.95 0.62 -7.39
C ILE A 23 14.65 -0.38 -6.28
N VAL A 24 13.52 -0.21 -5.57
CA VAL A 24 13.08 -1.14 -4.52
C VAL A 24 12.92 -2.54 -5.10
N CYS A 25 12.26 -2.68 -6.25
CA CYS A 25 12.05 -3.97 -6.91
C CYS A 25 13.38 -4.64 -7.30
N PHE A 26 14.33 -3.88 -7.85
CA PHE A 26 15.66 -4.37 -8.19
C PHE A 26 16.45 -4.87 -6.97
N LEU A 27 16.44 -4.11 -5.87
CA LEU A 27 17.11 -4.50 -4.62
C LEU A 27 16.50 -5.77 -4.03
N VAL A 28 15.16 -5.86 -4.00
CA VAL A 28 14.42 -7.05 -3.53
C VAL A 28 14.70 -8.27 -4.41
N TRP A 29 14.80 -8.08 -5.73
CA TRP A 29 15.12 -9.16 -6.65
C TRP A 29 16.54 -9.69 -6.47
N ARG A 30 17.52 -8.79 -6.33
CA ARG A 30 18.94 -9.15 -6.12
C ARG A 30 19.15 -9.85 -4.77
N LYS A 31 18.50 -9.38 -3.71
CA LYS A 31 18.55 -10.01 -2.37
C LYS A 31 17.88 -11.39 -2.38
N GLY A 32 16.76 -11.51 -3.09
CA GLY A 32 16.05 -12.77 -3.26
C GLY A 32 16.85 -13.89 -3.91
N LYS A 33 17.70 -13.61 -4.92
CA LYS A 33 18.59 -14.64 -5.49
C LYS A 33 19.60 -15.19 -4.49
N LYS A 34 19.98 -14.41 -3.46
CA LYS A 34 20.97 -14.81 -2.45
C LYS A 34 20.35 -15.59 -1.29
N GLU A 35 19.10 -15.33 -0.93
CA GLU A 35 18.48 -15.84 0.30
C GLU A 35 17.72 -17.18 0.16
N ARG A 36 17.86 -17.90 -0.97
CA ARG A 36 17.13 -19.16 -1.25
C ARG A 36 15.63 -19.04 -0.94
N ARG A 37 14.88 -18.34 -1.81
CA ARG A 37 13.41 -18.08 -1.72
C ARG A 37 12.48 -19.28 -1.50
N PHE A 38 13.02 -20.49 -1.39
CA PHE A 38 12.30 -21.75 -1.24
C PHE A 38 12.47 -22.41 0.14
N ASP A 39 13.18 -21.77 1.06
CA ASP A 39 13.26 -22.23 2.44
C ASP A 39 11.98 -21.84 3.21
N GLU A 40 11.50 -22.71 4.11
CA GLU A 40 10.32 -22.48 4.94
C GLU A 40 10.46 -21.21 5.78
N ARG A 41 11.69 -20.90 6.19
CA ARG A 41 12.03 -19.64 6.88
C ARG A 41 11.72 -18.42 6.04
N TYR A 42 11.98 -18.46 4.73
CA TYR A 42 11.68 -17.35 3.82
C TYR A 42 10.16 -17.13 3.75
N LYS A 43 9.38 -18.21 3.60
CA LYS A 43 7.91 -18.15 3.57
C LYS A 43 7.35 -17.54 4.86
N LYS A 44 7.82 -17.99 6.03
CA LYS A 44 7.39 -17.47 7.34
C LYS A 44 7.70 -15.98 7.52
N ILE A 45 8.89 -15.54 7.14
CA ILE A 45 9.29 -14.12 7.21
C ILE A 45 8.41 -13.28 6.28
N HIS A 46 8.14 -13.75 5.06
CA HIS A 46 7.36 -12.99 4.09
C HIS A 46 5.87 -12.89 4.44
N GLU A 47 5.30 -13.98 4.99
CA GLU A 47 3.93 -13.97 5.52
C GLU A 47 3.78 -12.98 6.68
N SER A 48 4.73 -12.99 7.62
CA SER A 48 4.76 -12.03 8.74
C SER A 48 4.96 -10.60 8.26
N ALA A 49 5.90 -10.35 7.35
CA ALA A 49 6.15 -9.03 6.78
C ALA A 49 4.94 -8.48 6.02
N ARG A 50 4.20 -9.34 5.29
CA ARG A 50 2.98 -8.94 4.59
C ARG A 50 1.86 -8.59 5.57
N SER A 51 1.67 -9.37 6.63
CA SER A 51 0.71 -9.07 7.69
C SER A 51 1.04 -7.75 8.41
N PHE A 52 2.30 -7.54 8.77
CA PHE A 52 2.74 -6.30 9.39
C PHE A 52 2.57 -5.09 8.46
N SER A 53 2.96 -5.22 7.20
CA SER A 53 2.76 -4.17 6.18
C SER A 53 1.28 -3.80 6.03
N TRP A 54 0.38 -4.79 6.09
CA TRP A 54 -1.06 -4.57 6.03
C TRP A 54 -1.58 -3.81 7.26
N ALA A 55 -1.09 -4.13 8.46
CA ALA A 55 -1.41 -3.39 9.68
C ALA A 55 -0.93 -1.93 9.62
N VAL A 56 0.32 -1.71 9.18
CA VAL A 56 0.89 -0.37 9.02
C VAL A 56 0.10 0.45 7.99
N THR A 57 -0.20 -0.12 6.83
CA THR A 57 -0.98 0.57 5.78
C THR A 57 -2.41 0.87 6.22
N THR A 58 -3.04 0.00 7.01
CA THR A 58 -4.33 0.28 7.64
C THR A 58 -4.25 1.51 8.55
N ILE A 59 -3.25 1.58 9.44
CA ILE A 59 -3.05 2.74 10.32
C ILE A 59 -2.82 4.02 9.51
N VAL A 60 -1.96 3.96 8.48
CA VAL A 60 -1.65 5.11 7.62
C VAL A 60 -2.91 5.61 6.90
N ILE A 61 -3.73 4.71 6.33
CA ILE A 61 -4.98 5.09 5.66
C ILE A 61 -5.93 5.75 6.66
N LEU A 62 -6.09 5.20 7.87
CA LEU A 62 -6.96 5.76 8.90
C LEU A 62 -6.50 7.14 9.39
N VAL A 63 -5.19 7.34 9.58
CA VAL A 63 -4.62 8.64 9.96
C VAL A 63 -4.85 9.66 8.85
N ALA A 64 -4.56 9.31 7.59
CA ALA A 64 -4.79 10.19 6.46
C ALA A 64 -6.27 10.57 6.32
N TRP A 65 -7.18 9.60 6.49
CA TRP A 65 -8.61 9.84 6.44
C TRP A 65 -9.10 10.72 7.60
N GLY A 66 -8.54 10.50 8.81
CA GLY A 66 -8.76 11.36 9.97
C GLY A 66 -8.37 12.81 9.70
N ILE A 67 -7.17 13.04 9.17
CA ILE A 67 -6.69 14.39 8.81
C ILE A 67 -7.65 15.07 7.84
N VAL A 68 -8.09 14.37 6.78
CA VAL A 68 -9.05 14.91 5.80
C VAL A 68 -10.37 15.31 6.46
N MET A 69 -10.91 14.48 7.36
CA MET A 69 -12.14 14.80 8.11
C MET A 69 -12.01 16.06 8.98
N PHE A 70 -10.81 16.37 9.49
CA PHE A 70 -10.57 17.57 10.29
C PHE A 70 -10.36 18.83 9.44
N MET A 71 -9.82 18.69 8.23
CA MET A 71 -9.40 19.83 7.40
C MET A 71 -10.51 20.34 6.48
N GLU A 72 -11.34 19.45 5.95
CA GLU A 72 -12.37 19.79 4.97
C GLU A 72 -13.69 19.07 5.26
N PRO A 73 -14.84 19.68 4.93
CA PRO A 73 -16.11 18.98 4.96
C PRO A 73 -16.07 17.75 4.03
N PRO A 74 -16.98 16.77 4.22
CA PRO A 74 -17.01 15.57 3.39
C PRO A 74 -17.05 15.91 1.89
N GLY A 75 -15.93 15.65 1.21
CA GLY A 75 -15.72 15.96 -0.20
C GLY A 75 -15.02 14.81 -0.91
N THR A 76 -14.42 15.09 -2.07
CA THR A 76 -13.81 14.05 -2.91
C THR A 76 -12.73 13.25 -2.18
N ALA A 77 -11.81 13.89 -1.45
CA ALA A 77 -10.73 13.18 -0.77
C ALA A 77 -11.25 12.23 0.32
N PHE A 78 -12.30 12.65 1.04
CA PHE A 78 -12.98 11.80 2.02
C PHE A 78 -13.51 10.51 1.39
N PHE A 79 -14.24 10.62 0.28
CA PHE A 79 -14.82 9.46 -0.39
C PHE A 79 -13.75 8.57 -1.03
N VAL A 80 -12.70 9.17 -1.61
CA VAL A 80 -11.58 8.41 -2.18
C VAL A 80 -10.87 7.59 -1.10
N LEU A 81 -10.53 8.20 0.04
CA LEU A 81 -9.88 7.49 1.15
C LEU A 81 -10.78 6.43 1.77
N MET A 82 -12.08 6.70 1.89
CA MET A 82 -13.07 5.72 2.33
C MET A 82 -13.11 4.52 1.36
N THR A 83 -13.17 4.74 0.05
CA THR A 83 -13.14 3.67 -0.95
C THR A 83 -11.83 2.88 -0.88
N VAL A 84 -10.69 3.55 -0.74
CA VAL A 84 -9.38 2.89 -0.58
C VAL A 84 -9.38 2.01 0.67
N TYR A 85 -9.89 2.51 1.80
CA TYR A 85 -10.01 1.74 3.03
C TYR A 85 -10.91 0.51 2.85
N LEU A 86 -12.09 0.67 2.24
CA LEU A 86 -13.01 -0.43 1.98
C LEU A 86 -12.38 -1.50 1.07
N LEU A 87 -11.71 -1.11 -0.01
CA LEU A 87 -11.01 -2.03 -0.90
C LEU A 87 -9.84 -2.73 -0.19
N HIS A 88 -9.12 -2.00 0.67
CA HIS A 88 -8.05 -2.57 1.48
C HIS A 88 -8.59 -3.68 2.41
N MET A 89 -9.67 -3.41 3.16
CA MET A 89 -10.34 -4.39 4.03
C MET A 89 -10.92 -5.57 3.24
N LEU A 90 -11.54 -5.31 2.09
CA LEU A 90 -12.09 -6.35 1.21
C LEU A 90 -11.00 -7.28 0.69
N SER A 91 -9.83 -6.74 0.34
CA SER A 91 -8.69 -7.55 -0.11
C SER A 91 -8.21 -8.53 0.97
N TYR A 92 -8.25 -8.10 2.25
CA TYR A 92 -7.94 -8.98 3.37
C TYR A 92 -9.00 -10.04 3.58
N LEU A 93 -10.29 -9.69 3.50
CA LEU A 93 -11.37 -10.66 3.59
C LEU A 93 -11.23 -11.76 2.53
N ILE A 94 -11.01 -11.37 1.27
CA ILE A 94 -10.79 -12.32 0.16
C ILE A 94 -9.55 -13.17 0.43
N GLY A 95 -8.44 -12.55 0.83
CA GLY A 95 -7.20 -13.26 1.17
C GLY A 95 -7.39 -14.28 2.30
N ALA A 96 -8.13 -13.91 3.34
CA ALA A 96 -8.45 -14.77 4.47
C ALA A 96 -9.33 -15.96 4.07
N VAL A 97 -10.38 -15.72 3.26
CA VAL A 97 -11.24 -16.81 2.75
C VAL A 97 -10.45 -17.79 1.88
N VAL A 98 -9.57 -17.29 1.01
CA VAL A 98 -8.72 -18.15 0.17
C VAL A 98 -7.74 -18.96 1.01
N ALA A 99 -7.10 -18.34 2.02
CA ALA A 99 -6.17 -19.04 2.91
C ALA A 99 -6.89 -20.09 3.78
N ALA A 100 -8.08 -19.77 4.29
CA ALA A 100 -8.88 -20.68 5.11
C ALA A 100 -9.33 -21.93 4.35
N ARG A 101 -9.55 -21.84 3.03
CA ARG A 101 -9.87 -23.01 2.19
C ARG A 101 -8.68 -23.92 1.90
N LYS A 102 -7.45 -23.44 2.12
CA LYS A 102 -6.21 -24.15 1.79
C LYS A 102 -5.62 -24.90 2.99
N ASN A 103 -5.97 -24.48 4.20
CA ASN A 103 -5.67 -25.17 5.46
C ASN A 103 -6.78 -26.18 5.78
#